data_AF-A0A3T1DEB5-F1
#
_entry.id   AF-A0A3T1DEB5-F1
#
_cell.length_a   1.000
_cell.length_b   1.000
_cell.length_c   1.000
_cell.angle_alpha   90.00
_cell.angle_beta   90.00
_cell.angle_gamma   90.00
#
_symmetry.space_group_name_H-M   'P 1'
#
loop_
_entity.id
_entity.type
_entity.pdbx_description
1 polymer ?
#
loop_
_entity_poly.entity_id
_entity_poly.type
_entity_poly.pdbx_seq_one_letter_code
_entity_poly.pdbx_strand_id
1 'polypeptide(L)'
;MKHKKLLVLVTAVGLLGTSAAVGASGLVSKVNGIFHKEINISVNGKDTSMHPVYIDGKAYLPARDAAAAFGFNLNWSTNGKTIEFTGQGEEKVEYAKMLGVIVDVKPTDDGQYRIEALGKGNTSWIILYADKDTILTNESGEAFAAKDLKAGTRIQAEYGPVVAMSFPGQSHAHKIIVGSESLVKEDVIQSVEKTEDGWQVSFGKDGVATPELILNGGKETSVLSFQGESVKWEDLKAGTKVRAYYGPGTTRSIPPQSPLHYLVVLTDDATSAPLGKLSAEVAQQYRELAWSILPTEQKSHLTTKKDDAQVAIIESNNAAIIAVTDAQKKKLAELKAVNAPLIEIKYNTDQDELIGPLQMAIDPVTKELVGYFIRR
;
A
#
# COMPACT_ATOMS: atom_id res chain seq x y z
N MET A 1 -3.52 -17.39 -15.16
CA MET A 1 -4.41 -18.52 -15.55
C MET A 1 -5.01 -19.11 -14.27
N LYS A 2 -6.33 -19.29 -14.19
CA LYS A 2 -6.99 -19.81 -12.98
C LYS A 2 -6.63 -21.30 -12.80
N HIS A 3 -5.80 -21.61 -11.81
CA HIS A 3 -5.44 -23.00 -11.48
C HIS A 3 -6.56 -23.62 -10.65
N LYS A 4 -7.50 -24.29 -11.34
CA LYS A 4 -8.51 -25.13 -10.70
C LYS A 4 -7.80 -26.29 -10.00
N LYS A 5 -8.06 -26.48 -8.70
CA LYS A 5 -7.74 -27.73 -7.99
C LYS A 5 -8.48 -28.87 -8.69
N LEU A 6 -7.76 -29.66 -9.47
CA LEU A 6 -8.31 -30.82 -10.17
C LEU A 6 -8.24 -32.01 -9.23
N LEU A 7 -9.39 -32.41 -8.66
CA LEU A 7 -9.50 -33.65 -7.91
C LEU A 7 -9.57 -34.80 -8.93
N VAL A 8 -8.43 -35.43 -9.21
CA VAL A 8 -8.39 -36.63 -10.06
C VAL A 8 -8.63 -37.85 -9.20
N LEU A 9 -9.69 -38.60 -9.52
CA LEU A 9 -10.01 -39.87 -8.89
C LEU A 9 -9.03 -40.93 -9.42
N VAL A 10 -7.89 -41.07 -8.74
CA VAL A 10 -6.89 -42.09 -9.06
C VAL A 10 -7.37 -43.42 -8.49
N THR A 11 -7.59 -44.42 -9.34
CA THR A 11 -7.80 -45.80 -8.90
C THR A 11 -6.50 -46.30 -8.27
N ALA A 12 -6.40 -46.22 -6.94
CA ALA A 12 -5.24 -46.66 -6.20
C ALA A 12 -5.14 -48.20 -6.22
N VAL A 13 -4.31 -48.73 -7.10
CA VAL A 13 -3.90 -50.14 -7.04
C VAL A 13 -2.66 -50.22 -6.15
N GLY A 14 -2.87 -50.62 -4.89
CA GLY A 14 -1.85 -51.22 -4.01
C GLY A 14 -0.90 -50.27 -3.29
N LEU A 15 -1.25 -49.87 -2.07
CA LEU A 15 -0.28 -49.50 -1.04
C LEU A 15 0.44 -50.78 -0.56
N LEU A 16 1.69 -50.98 -0.97
CA LEU A 16 2.54 -52.06 -0.47
C LEU A 16 3.11 -51.68 0.91
N GLY A 17 2.48 -52.17 1.97
CA GLY A 17 3.07 -52.23 3.30
C GLY A 17 3.77 -53.56 3.50
N THR A 18 5.08 -53.56 3.69
CA THR A 18 5.82 -54.74 4.17
C THR A 18 5.69 -54.82 5.68
N SER A 19 4.69 -55.55 6.18
CA SER A 19 4.71 -56.06 7.55
C SER A 19 4.14 -57.47 7.60
N ALA A 20 4.84 -58.33 8.34
CA ALA A 20 4.59 -59.76 8.43
C ALA A 20 3.32 -60.07 9.24
N ALA A 21 2.48 -60.94 8.66
CA ALA A 21 1.52 -61.89 9.23
C ALA A 21 0.74 -61.53 10.52
N VAL A 22 -0.60 -61.59 10.44
CA VAL A 22 -1.45 -62.73 10.84
C VAL A 22 -2.91 -62.22 10.92
N GLY A 23 -3.83 -62.88 10.22
CA GLY A 23 -5.25 -62.90 10.59
C GLY A 23 -6.16 -61.78 10.08
N ALA A 24 -6.41 -61.71 8.77
CA ALA A 24 -7.70 -61.26 8.21
C ALA A 24 -7.79 -61.67 6.73
N SER A 25 -8.58 -62.69 6.42
CA SER A 25 -9.02 -62.99 5.06
C SER A 25 -10.00 -61.89 4.63
N GLY A 26 -9.47 -60.79 4.10
CA GLY A 26 -10.23 -59.68 3.54
C GLY A 26 -9.54 -59.16 2.29
N LEU A 27 -9.90 -59.73 1.14
CA LEU A 27 -9.81 -59.15 -0.21
C LEU A 27 -8.55 -58.30 -0.50
N VAL A 28 -7.39 -58.93 -0.57
CA VAL A 28 -6.25 -58.37 -1.32
C VAL A 28 -6.14 -59.16 -2.62
N SER A 29 -6.74 -58.65 -3.69
CA SER A 29 -6.54 -59.19 -5.03
C SER A 29 -5.06 -59.01 -5.38
N LYS A 30 -4.34 -60.13 -5.57
CA LYS A 30 -2.96 -60.09 -6.03
C LYS A 30 -2.94 -59.61 -7.48
N VAL A 31 -2.52 -58.38 -7.69
CA VAL A 31 -2.34 -57.80 -9.01
C VAL A 31 -0.97 -58.19 -9.53
N ASN A 32 -0.91 -58.87 -10.67
CA ASN A 32 0.33 -59.16 -11.38
C ASN A 32 0.45 -58.20 -12.57
N GLY A 33 1.64 -57.61 -12.75
CA GLY A 33 1.92 -56.73 -13.88
C GLY A 33 3.24 -57.09 -14.54
N ILE A 34 3.36 -56.77 -15.83
CA ILE A 34 4.59 -56.96 -16.62
C ILE A 34 5.33 -55.61 -16.66
N PHE A 35 6.58 -55.60 -16.25
CA PHE A 35 7.43 -54.41 -16.28
C PHE A 35 8.20 -54.33 -17.61
N HIS A 36 7.99 -53.25 -18.36
CA HIS A 36 8.57 -53.06 -19.69
C HIS A 36 9.66 -51.98 -19.66
N LYS A 37 10.92 -52.40 -19.56
CA LYS A 37 12.09 -51.50 -19.52
C LYS A 37 12.45 -50.90 -20.88
N GLU A 38 12.05 -51.58 -21.95
CA GLU A 38 12.36 -51.24 -23.33
C GLU A 38 11.51 -50.07 -23.86
N ILE A 39 10.45 -49.68 -23.15
CA ILE A 39 9.58 -48.58 -23.53
C ILE A 39 10.14 -47.29 -22.94
N ASN A 40 10.52 -46.36 -23.84
CA ASN A 40 10.95 -45.02 -23.47
C ASN A 40 9.74 -44.08 -23.38
N ILE A 41 9.64 -43.36 -22.26
CA ILE A 41 8.61 -42.34 -22.04
C ILE A 41 9.27 -40.98 -22.12
N SER A 42 8.76 -40.10 -22.98
CA SER A 42 9.20 -38.71 -23.07
C SER A 42 8.10 -37.74 -22.63
N VAL A 43 8.50 -36.68 -21.93
CA VAL A 43 7.60 -35.58 -21.53
C VAL A 43 8.19 -34.30 -22.10
N ASN A 44 7.39 -33.56 -22.87
CA ASN A 44 7.81 -32.34 -23.57
C ASN A 44 9.06 -32.53 -24.44
N GLY A 45 9.17 -33.70 -25.10
CA GLY A 45 10.29 -34.01 -25.99
C GLY A 45 11.59 -34.40 -25.28
N LYS A 46 11.59 -34.51 -23.95
CA LYS A 46 12.73 -35.00 -23.16
C LYS A 46 12.45 -36.40 -22.63
N ASP A 47 13.38 -37.32 -22.87
CA ASP A 47 13.29 -38.68 -22.34
C ASP A 47 13.32 -38.67 -20.81
N THR A 48 12.51 -39.55 -20.22
CA THR A 48 12.40 -39.75 -18.77
C THR A 48 12.92 -41.12 -18.38
N SER A 49 13.25 -41.31 -17.10
CA SER A 49 13.63 -42.62 -16.55
C SER A 49 12.42 -43.49 -16.20
N MET A 50 11.20 -43.08 -16.57
CA MET A 50 9.98 -43.81 -16.24
C MET A 50 9.79 -45.02 -17.16
N HIS A 51 9.43 -46.15 -16.55
CA HIS A 51 9.10 -47.37 -17.28
C HIS A 51 7.69 -47.84 -16.89
N PRO A 52 6.83 -48.19 -17.87
CA PRO A 52 5.47 -48.62 -17.59
C PRO A 52 5.40 -50.05 -17.03
N VAL A 53 4.45 -50.26 -16.14
CA VAL A 53 3.97 -51.58 -15.73
C VAL A 53 2.63 -51.83 -16.40
N TYR A 54 2.48 -52.92 -17.14
CA TYR A 54 1.22 -53.30 -17.76
C TYR A 54 0.42 -54.23 -16.85
N ILE A 55 -0.80 -53.83 -16.52
CA ILE A 55 -1.76 -54.61 -15.75
C ILE A 55 -3.06 -54.66 -16.57
N ASP A 56 -3.56 -55.86 -16.87
CA ASP A 56 -4.76 -56.08 -17.68
C ASP A 56 -4.78 -55.29 -19.01
N GLY A 57 -3.64 -55.25 -19.69
CA GLY A 57 -3.47 -54.55 -20.98
C GLY A 57 -3.39 -53.03 -20.89
N LYS A 58 -3.37 -52.45 -19.69
CA LYS A 58 -3.23 -51.00 -19.46
C LYS A 58 -1.85 -50.67 -18.93
N ALA A 59 -1.22 -49.65 -19.49
CA ALA A 59 0.06 -49.13 -19.02
C ALA A 59 -0.13 -48.22 -17.80
N TYR A 60 0.60 -48.49 -16.72
CA TYR A 60 0.66 -47.67 -15.52
C TYR A 60 2.06 -47.10 -15.35
N LEU A 61 2.15 -45.82 -14.99
CA LEU A 61 3.40 -45.14 -14.68
C LEU A 61 3.51 -44.87 -13.17
N PRO A 62 4.75 -44.80 -12.61
CA PRO A 62 4.95 -44.38 -11.24
C PRO A 62 4.39 -42.97 -11.01
N ALA A 63 3.40 -42.85 -10.11
CA ALA A 63 2.63 -41.62 -9.95
C ALA A 63 3.49 -40.41 -9.55
N ARG A 64 4.51 -40.63 -8.69
CA ARG A 64 5.40 -39.56 -8.22
C ARG A 64 6.33 -39.07 -9.32
N ASP A 65 6.90 -39.97 -10.11
CA ASP A 65 7.81 -39.62 -11.20
C ASP A 65 7.05 -38.94 -12.34
N ALA A 66 5.84 -39.42 -12.64
CA ALA A 66 4.96 -38.77 -13.59
C ALA A 66 4.59 -37.36 -13.13
N ALA A 67 4.19 -37.18 -11.86
CA ALA A 67 3.90 -35.87 -11.29
C ALA A 67 5.10 -34.92 -11.41
N ALA A 68 6.30 -35.39 -11.05
CA ALA A 68 7.53 -34.61 -11.13
C ALA A 68 7.86 -34.21 -12.57
N ALA A 69 7.69 -35.11 -13.54
CA ALA A 69 7.90 -34.81 -14.96
C ALA A 69 6.95 -33.73 -15.48
N PHE A 70 5.76 -33.59 -14.88
CA PHE A 70 4.80 -32.52 -15.18
C PHE A 70 4.97 -31.28 -14.29
N GLY A 71 6.01 -31.20 -13.45
CA GLY A 71 6.29 -30.04 -12.59
C GLY A 71 5.48 -30.02 -11.29
N PHE A 72 4.98 -31.16 -10.83
CA PHE A 72 4.24 -31.28 -9.57
C PHE A 72 4.99 -32.16 -8.56
N ASN A 73 4.89 -31.81 -7.29
CA ASN A 73 5.18 -32.68 -6.16
C ASN A 73 3.90 -33.44 -5.78
N LEU A 74 4.03 -34.73 -5.54
CA LEU A 74 2.93 -35.61 -5.12
C LEU A 74 3.13 -36.01 -3.66
N ASN A 75 2.21 -35.62 -2.78
CA ASN A 75 2.23 -35.97 -1.36
C ASN A 75 1.04 -36.86 -1.01
N TRP A 76 1.25 -37.80 -0.09
CA TRP A 76 0.19 -38.65 0.46
C TRP A 76 -0.23 -38.12 1.83
N SER A 77 -1.50 -37.78 1.98
CA SER A 77 -2.08 -37.40 3.27
C SER A 77 -2.63 -38.65 3.96
N THR A 78 -1.97 -39.08 5.04
CA THR A 78 -2.40 -40.22 5.85
C THR A 78 -3.74 -39.98 6.55
N ASN A 79 -4.02 -38.73 6.95
CA ASN A 79 -5.24 -38.35 7.65
C ASN A 79 -6.46 -38.26 6.72
N GLY A 80 -6.25 -37.90 5.44
CA GLY A 80 -7.32 -37.80 4.44
C GLY A 80 -7.44 -39.02 3.52
N LYS A 81 -6.44 -39.92 3.49
CA LYS A 81 -6.26 -40.95 2.45
C LYS A 81 -6.32 -40.35 1.03
N THR A 82 -5.78 -39.15 0.87
CA THR A 82 -5.79 -38.39 -0.38
C THR A 82 -4.37 -38.21 -0.93
N ILE A 83 -4.29 -38.12 -2.25
CA ILE A 83 -3.08 -37.69 -2.95
C ILE A 83 -3.22 -36.19 -3.25
N GLU A 84 -2.22 -35.42 -2.85
CA GLU A 84 -2.14 -33.97 -3.07
C GLU A 84 -1.03 -33.67 -4.07
N PHE A 85 -1.37 -32.90 -5.10
CA PHE A 85 -0.40 -32.36 -6.05
C PHE A 85 -0.12 -30.89 -5.72
N THR A 86 1.15 -30.52 -5.58
CA THR A 86 1.58 -29.12 -5.42
C THR A 86 2.55 -28.74 -6.54
N GLY A 87 2.43 -27.56 -7.13
CA GLY A 87 3.36 -27.15 -8.19
C GLY A 87 4.77 -26.94 -7.65
N GLN A 88 5.81 -27.39 -8.38
CA GLN A 88 7.18 -26.94 -8.12
C GLN A 88 7.31 -25.49 -8.59
N GLY A 89 7.05 -24.56 -7.67
CA GLY A 89 7.05 -23.13 -7.95
C GLY A 89 5.76 -22.40 -7.56
N GLU A 90 5.08 -22.81 -6.49
CA GLU A 90 4.29 -21.83 -5.75
C GLU A 90 5.27 -20.82 -5.13
N GLU A 91 5.67 -19.80 -5.89
CA GLU A 91 5.96 -18.51 -5.27
C GLU A 91 4.72 -18.17 -4.45
N LYS A 92 4.81 -18.28 -3.12
CA LYS A 92 3.85 -17.62 -2.25
C LYS A 92 3.91 -16.16 -2.67
N VAL A 93 2.89 -15.70 -3.39
CA VAL A 93 2.70 -14.28 -3.66
C VAL A 93 2.56 -13.63 -2.29
N GLU A 94 3.62 -12.98 -1.82
CA GLU A 94 3.56 -12.18 -0.61
C GLU A 94 2.77 -10.92 -0.95
N TYR A 95 1.52 -10.90 -0.49
CA TYR A 95 0.70 -9.70 -0.57
C TYR A 95 1.14 -8.70 0.49
N ALA A 96 1.31 -7.46 0.07
CA ALA A 96 1.39 -6.32 0.98
C ALA A 96 0.02 -6.12 1.64
N LYS A 97 0.02 -5.58 2.86
CA LYS A 97 -1.18 -5.42 3.69
C LYS A 97 -1.35 -3.98 4.12
N MET A 98 -2.61 -3.57 4.25
CA MET A 98 -2.97 -2.34 4.94
C MET A 98 -4.24 -2.52 5.78
N LEU A 99 -4.31 -1.73 6.85
CA LEU A 99 -5.53 -1.41 7.58
C LEU A 99 -5.79 0.07 7.36
N GLY A 100 -6.97 0.42 6.86
CA GLY A 100 -7.24 1.81 6.50
C GLY A 100 -8.71 2.17 6.49
N VAL A 101 -8.97 3.37 6.01
CA VAL A 101 -10.29 3.92 5.73
C VAL A 101 -10.35 4.34 4.27
N ILE A 102 -11.49 4.09 3.61
CA ILE A 102 -11.74 4.54 2.25
C ILE A 102 -11.93 6.06 2.28
N VAL A 103 -11.15 6.75 1.44
CA VAL A 103 -11.21 8.20 1.24
C VAL A 103 -12.13 8.53 0.07
N ASP A 104 -12.00 7.79 -1.03
CA ASP A 104 -12.78 7.96 -2.25
C ASP A 104 -12.99 6.59 -2.91
N VAL A 105 -14.10 6.43 -3.60
CA VAL A 105 -14.39 5.24 -4.39
C VAL A 105 -15.11 5.63 -5.67
N LYS A 106 -14.59 5.17 -6.81
CA LYS A 106 -15.16 5.49 -8.13
C LYS A 106 -15.19 4.25 -9.01
N PRO A 107 -16.30 3.98 -9.72
CA PRO A 107 -16.29 2.99 -10.78
C PRO A 107 -15.39 3.49 -11.93
N THR A 108 -14.75 2.56 -12.63
CA THR A 108 -14.01 2.81 -13.88
C THR A 108 -14.80 2.29 -15.07
N ASP A 109 -14.44 2.74 -16.28
CA ASP A 109 -15.13 2.37 -17.52
C ASP A 109 -15.10 0.85 -17.80
N ASP A 110 -14.11 0.14 -17.26
CA ASP A 110 -13.92 -1.31 -17.40
C ASP A 110 -14.70 -2.15 -16.36
N GLY A 111 -15.57 -1.50 -15.57
CA GLY A 111 -16.34 -2.17 -14.52
C GLY A 111 -15.55 -2.51 -13.26
N GLN A 112 -14.36 -1.93 -13.09
CA GLN A 112 -13.56 -2.01 -11.87
C GLN A 112 -13.92 -0.86 -10.92
N TYR A 113 -13.46 -0.93 -9.68
CA TYR A 113 -13.59 0.14 -8.70
C TYR A 113 -12.20 0.64 -8.31
N ARG A 114 -11.97 1.93 -8.51
CA ARG A 114 -10.82 2.67 -7.98
C ARG A 114 -11.14 3.06 -6.55
N ILE A 115 -10.42 2.49 -5.59
CA ILE A 115 -10.58 2.71 -4.16
C ILE A 115 -9.35 3.43 -3.64
N GLU A 116 -9.51 4.65 -3.17
CA GLU A 116 -8.44 5.39 -2.52
C GLU A 116 -8.52 5.19 -1.01
N ALA A 117 -7.44 4.74 -0.39
CA ALA A 117 -7.42 4.39 1.01
C ALA A 117 -6.22 5.02 1.74
N LEU A 118 -6.48 5.46 2.96
CA LEU A 118 -5.48 5.96 3.92
C LEU A 118 -5.43 5.06 5.15
N GLY A 119 -4.24 4.82 5.71
CA GLY A 119 -4.13 4.01 6.92
C GLY A 119 -2.71 3.63 7.33
N LYS A 120 -2.57 2.42 7.89
CA LYS A 120 -1.31 1.83 8.38
C LYS A 120 -1.03 0.48 7.70
N GLY A 121 0.23 0.16 7.49
CA GLY A 121 0.65 -1.08 6.83
C GLY A 121 1.92 -0.89 6.03
N ASN A 122 2.08 -1.66 4.95
CA ASN A 122 3.22 -1.52 4.03
C ASN A 122 3.25 -0.14 3.33
N THR A 123 2.08 0.45 3.10
CA THR A 123 1.91 1.85 2.70
C THR A 123 0.74 2.45 3.46
N SER A 124 0.81 3.74 3.72
CA SER A 124 -0.22 4.51 4.41
C SER A 124 -1.17 5.25 3.45
N TRP A 125 -0.81 5.36 2.16
CA TRP A 125 -1.67 5.90 1.11
C TRP A 125 -1.54 5.07 -0.17
N ILE A 126 -2.67 4.58 -0.69
CA ILE A 126 -2.72 3.74 -1.88
C ILE A 126 -4.04 3.87 -2.59
N ILE A 127 -3.97 3.70 -3.91
CA ILE A 127 -5.12 3.44 -4.76
C ILE A 127 -5.13 1.96 -5.10
N LEU A 128 -6.23 1.31 -4.76
CA LEU A 128 -6.51 -0.09 -5.04
C LEU A 128 -7.53 -0.20 -6.17
N TYR A 129 -7.22 -1.01 -7.16
CA TYR A 129 -8.20 -1.40 -8.18
C TYR A 129 -8.83 -2.73 -7.79
N ALA A 130 -10.14 -2.74 -7.59
CA ALA A 130 -10.92 -3.93 -7.29
C ALA A 130 -11.76 -4.33 -8.51
N ASP A 131 -11.66 -5.59 -8.92
CA ASP A 131 -12.37 -6.13 -10.06
C ASP A 131 -13.00 -7.50 -9.73
N LYS A 132 -13.44 -8.24 -10.76
CA LYS A 132 -14.06 -9.57 -10.63
C LYS A 132 -13.13 -10.65 -10.02
N ASP A 133 -11.82 -10.42 -10.01
CA ASP A 133 -10.84 -11.34 -9.46
C ASP A 133 -10.39 -10.93 -8.04
N THR A 134 -10.87 -9.79 -7.53
CA THR A 134 -10.72 -9.35 -6.14
C THR A 134 -11.67 -10.10 -5.20
N ILE A 135 -11.15 -10.61 -4.09
CA ILE A 135 -11.97 -11.19 -3.02
C ILE A 135 -12.48 -10.06 -2.12
N LEU A 136 -13.77 -9.76 -2.21
CA LEU A 136 -14.41 -8.73 -1.39
C LEU A 136 -15.37 -9.37 -0.38
N THR A 137 -15.09 -9.21 0.92
CA THR A 137 -15.92 -9.80 1.99
C THR A 137 -16.18 -8.81 3.11
N ASN A 138 -17.22 -9.03 3.92
CA ASN A 138 -17.34 -8.39 5.22
C ASN A 138 -16.45 -9.10 6.29
N GLU A 139 -16.45 -8.58 7.52
CA GLU A 139 -15.71 -9.18 8.66
C GLU A 139 -16.16 -10.61 9.01
N SER A 140 -17.38 -11.00 8.67
CA SER A 140 -17.90 -12.36 8.86
C SER A 140 -17.52 -13.33 7.73
N GLY A 141 -16.87 -12.83 6.66
CA GLY A 141 -16.44 -13.62 5.50
C GLY A 141 -17.50 -13.78 4.41
N GLU A 142 -18.64 -13.10 4.52
CA GLU A 142 -19.68 -13.09 3.48
C GLU A 142 -19.29 -12.15 2.34
N ALA A 143 -19.69 -12.48 1.12
CA ALA A 143 -19.37 -11.67 -0.06
C ALA A 143 -19.94 -10.25 0.06
N PHE A 144 -19.11 -9.24 -0.23
CA PHE A 144 -19.49 -7.84 -0.23
C PHE A 144 -19.56 -7.31 -1.67
N ALA A 145 -20.55 -6.48 -1.99
CA ALA A 145 -20.66 -5.91 -3.34
C ALA A 145 -19.82 -4.62 -3.46
N ALA A 146 -18.96 -4.54 -4.47
CA ALA A 146 -18.05 -3.40 -4.67
C ALA A 146 -18.78 -2.04 -4.79
N LYS A 147 -20.00 -2.03 -5.35
CA LYS A 147 -20.86 -0.84 -5.44
C LYS A 147 -21.30 -0.27 -4.08
N ASP A 148 -21.26 -1.08 -3.02
CA ASP A 148 -21.71 -0.69 -1.68
C ASP A 148 -20.54 -0.13 -0.85
N LEU A 149 -19.32 -0.14 -1.40
CA LEU A 149 -18.17 0.56 -0.83
C LEU A 149 -18.43 2.07 -0.85
N LYS A 150 -18.03 2.76 0.22
CA LYS A 150 -18.14 4.20 0.32
C LYS A 150 -17.01 4.79 1.14
N ALA A 151 -16.80 6.09 0.97
CA ALA A 151 -15.89 6.86 1.82
C ALA A 151 -16.30 6.71 3.30
N GLY A 152 -15.31 6.63 4.18
CA GLY A 152 -15.51 6.40 5.62
C GLY A 152 -15.60 4.93 6.04
N THR A 153 -15.73 4.00 5.10
CA THR A 153 -15.70 2.57 5.40
C THR A 153 -14.29 2.11 5.75
N ARG A 154 -14.13 1.40 6.87
CA ARG A 154 -12.85 0.81 7.27
C ARG A 154 -12.59 -0.47 6.47
N ILE A 155 -11.33 -0.70 6.10
CA ILE A 155 -10.94 -1.89 5.34
C ILE A 155 -9.64 -2.49 5.85
N GLN A 156 -9.51 -3.81 5.67
CA GLN A 156 -8.23 -4.50 5.62
C GLN A 156 -8.01 -4.98 4.19
N ALA A 157 -6.93 -4.53 3.54
CA ALA A 157 -6.64 -4.92 2.17
C ALA A 157 -5.32 -5.68 2.05
N GLU A 158 -5.32 -6.69 1.18
CA GLU A 158 -4.16 -7.42 0.69
C GLU A 158 -4.02 -7.13 -0.81
N TYR A 159 -2.83 -6.71 -1.25
CA TYR A 159 -2.58 -6.27 -2.62
C TYR A 159 -1.20 -6.71 -3.11
N GLY A 160 -1.06 -6.85 -4.44
CA GLY A 160 0.11 -7.46 -5.07
C GLY A 160 1.42 -6.69 -4.83
N PRO A 161 2.58 -7.39 -4.85
CA PRO A 161 3.89 -6.82 -4.49
C PRO A 161 4.40 -5.77 -5.49
N VAL A 162 3.85 -5.74 -6.71
CA VAL A 162 4.18 -4.70 -7.71
C VAL A 162 3.26 -3.51 -7.49
N VAL A 163 3.68 -2.59 -6.62
CA VAL A 163 3.10 -1.25 -6.54
C VAL A 163 3.72 -0.43 -7.66
N ALA A 164 2.92 0.17 -8.54
CA ALA A 164 3.44 1.09 -9.55
C ALA A 164 4.17 2.24 -8.84
N MET A 165 5.33 2.69 -9.37
CA MET A 165 6.15 3.77 -8.80
C MET A 165 5.50 5.17 -8.91
N SER A 166 4.20 5.27 -8.62
CA SER A 166 3.45 6.51 -8.49
C SER A 166 3.23 6.86 -7.02
N PHE A 167 2.93 8.13 -6.75
CA PHE A 167 2.51 8.58 -5.43
C PHE A 167 1.12 9.25 -5.55
N PRO A 168 0.05 8.68 -4.95
CA PRO A 168 0.03 7.45 -4.17
C PRO A 168 0.41 6.22 -5.00
N GLY A 169 0.86 5.18 -4.30
CA GLY A 169 1.08 3.87 -4.90
C GLY A 169 -0.22 3.34 -5.51
N GLN A 170 -0.11 2.58 -6.59
CA GLN A 170 -1.25 1.94 -7.25
C GLN A 170 -1.01 0.44 -7.32
N SER A 171 -2.01 -0.36 -6.96
CA SER A 171 -1.95 -1.82 -7.05
C SER A 171 -3.33 -2.45 -7.29
N HIS A 172 -3.34 -3.70 -7.75
CA HIS A 172 -4.54 -4.52 -7.80
C HIS A 172 -4.83 -5.10 -6.41
N ALA A 173 -6.10 -5.03 -6.00
CA ALA A 173 -6.56 -5.61 -4.75
C ALA A 173 -6.75 -7.12 -4.91
N HIS A 174 -5.97 -7.90 -4.17
CA HIS A 174 -6.21 -9.34 -4.08
C HIS A 174 -7.41 -9.65 -3.19
N LYS A 175 -7.45 -9.02 -2.00
CA LYS A 175 -8.51 -9.21 -1.02
C LYS A 175 -8.78 -7.91 -0.28
N ILE A 176 -10.06 -7.60 -0.05
CA ILE A 176 -10.49 -6.52 0.84
C ILE A 176 -11.54 -7.07 1.79
N ILE A 177 -11.27 -6.97 3.09
CA ILE A 177 -12.23 -7.22 4.15
C ILE A 177 -12.80 -5.86 4.56
N VAL A 178 -14.10 -5.71 4.36
CA VAL A 178 -14.89 -4.52 4.64
C VAL A 178 -15.35 -4.57 6.09
N GLY A 179 -14.94 -3.57 6.86
CA GLY A 179 -15.29 -3.41 8.26
C GLY A 179 -16.37 -2.37 8.49
N SER A 180 -16.44 -1.89 9.73
CA SER A 180 -17.41 -0.88 10.14
C SER A 180 -17.24 0.47 9.43
N GLU A 181 -18.37 1.14 9.23
CA GLU A 181 -18.41 2.52 8.76
C GLU A 181 -18.02 3.48 9.88
N SER A 182 -17.20 4.46 9.54
CA SER A 182 -16.92 5.59 10.41
C SER A 182 -17.79 6.77 10.02
N LEU A 183 -18.23 7.53 11.02
CA LEU A 183 -18.72 8.87 10.79
C LEU A 183 -17.56 9.75 10.34
N VAL A 184 -17.84 10.68 9.43
CA VAL A 184 -16.85 11.58 8.84
C VAL A 184 -17.21 13.00 9.20
N LYS A 185 -16.26 13.75 9.77
CA LYS A 185 -16.40 15.18 10.05
C LYS A 185 -15.17 15.90 9.51
N GLU A 186 -15.39 16.82 8.59
CA GLU A 186 -14.40 17.84 8.23
C GLU A 186 -14.68 19.09 9.04
N ASP A 187 -13.68 19.56 9.78
CA ASP A 187 -13.79 20.76 10.59
C ASP A 187 -12.42 21.30 10.99
N VAL A 188 -12.41 22.42 11.70
CA VAL A 188 -11.24 23.00 12.33
C VAL A 188 -11.12 22.49 13.76
N ILE A 189 -9.91 22.10 14.16
CA ILE A 189 -9.62 21.71 15.55
C ILE A 189 -9.82 22.91 16.46
N GLN A 190 -10.64 22.74 17.51
CA GLN A 190 -10.78 23.73 18.58
C GLN A 190 -9.67 23.58 19.62
N SER A 191 -9.39 22.35 20.06
CA SER A 191 -8.28 22.05 20.98
C SER A 191 -7.80 20.60 20.83
N VAL A 192 -6.54 20.37 21.23
CA VAL A 192 -5.95 19.04 21.34
C VAL A 192 -5.30 18.93 22.72
N GLU A 193 -5.73 17.95 23.50
CA GLU A 193 -5.29 17.75 24.88
C GLU A 193 -4.78 16.33 25.07
N LYS A 194 -3.66 16.19 25.78
CA LYS A 194 -3.12 14.88 26.17
C LYS A 194 -3.82 14.43 27.45
N THR A 195 -4.31 13.19 27.46
CA THR A 195 -4.97 12.56 28.61
C THR A 195 -4.15 11.37 29.11
N GLU A 196 -4.56 10.75 30.22
CA GLU A 196 -3.92 9.52 30.73
C GLU A 196 -4.01 8.35 29.73
N ASP A 197 -5.13 8.27 28.99
CA ASP A 197 -5.42 7.18 28.06
C ASP A 197 -5.08 7.49 26.59
N GLY A 198 -4.57 8.69 26.29
CA GLY A 198 -4.21 9.10 24.93
C GLY A 198 -4.36 10.59 24.69
N TRP A 199 -5.23 10.94 23.74
CA TRP A 199 -5.44 12.30 23.27
C TRP A 199 -6.92 12.59 23.07
N GLN A 200 -7.30 13.85 23.27
CA GLN A 200 -8.64 14.36 22.98
C GLN A 200 -8.55 15.46 21.93
N VAL A 201 -9.39 15.36 20.90
CA VAL A 201 -9.57 16.38 19.87
C VAL A 201 -10.97 16.95 20.00
N SER A 202 -11.05 18.24 20.28
CA SER A 202 -12.32 18.95 20.43
C SER A 202 -12.67 19.69 19.15
N PHE A 203 -13.95 19.63 18.78
CA PHE A 203 -14.54 20.40 17.69
C PHE A 203 -15.69 21.24 18.23
N GLY A 204 -15.80 22.47 17.75
CA GLY A 204 -16.81 23.42 18.20
C GLY A 204 -16.59 24.79 17.57
N LYS A 205 -17.38 25.77 17.98
CA LYS A 205 -17.30 27.14 17.45
C LYS A 205 -16.25 27.95 18.17
N ASP A 206 -15.53 28.78 17.41
CA ASP A 206 -14.58 29.75 17.96
C ASP A 206 -15.25 30.64 19.01
N GLY A 207 -14.58 30.80 20.15
CA GLY A 207 -15.06 31.60 21.28
C GLY A 207 -16.11 30.92 22.18
N VAL A 208 -16.53 29.68 21.89
CA VAL A 208 -17.44 28.91 22.74
C VAL A 208 -16.64 27.92 23.61
N ALA A 209 -16.73 28.05 24.94
CA ALA A 209 -15.94 27.23 25.87
C ALA A 209 -16.32 25.74 25.86
N THR A 210 -17.57 25.41 25.52
CA THR A 210 -18.04 24.02 25.45
C THR A 210 -17.94 23.51 24.01
N PRO A 211 -17.13 22.47 23.74
CA PRO A 211 -17.08 21.84 22.43
C PRO A 211 -18.44 21.28 21.99
N GLU A 212 -18.64 21.05 20.71
CA GLU A 212 -19.79 20.33 20.16
C GLU A 212 -19.54 18.82 20.08
N LEU A 213 -18.27 18.41 19.95
CA LEU A 213 -17.86 17.01 19.84
C LEU A 213 -16.43 16.84 20.38
N ILE A 214 -16.21 15.79 21.17
CA ILE A 214 -14.86 15.37 21.59
C ILE A 214 -14.56 14.00 20.99
N LEU A 215 -13.42 13.88 20.32
CA LEU A 215 -12.94 12.62 19.77
C LEU A 215 -11.74 12.12 20.54
N ASN A 216 -11.84 10.91 21.09
CA ASN A 216 -10.81 10.28 21.91
C ASN A 216 -9.89 9.45 21.02
N GLY A 217 -8.64 9.88 20.85
CA GLY A 217 -7.59 9.16 20.15
C GLY A 217 -6.68 8.38 21.10
N GLY A 218 -6.22 7.22 20.67
CA GLY A 218 -5.32 6.35 21.42
C GLY A 218 -4.29 5.65 20.53
N LYS A 219 -3.69 4.57 21.04
CA LYS A 219 -2.66 3.79 20.31
C LYS A 219 -3.12 3.23 18.96
N GLU A 220 -4.42 3.00 18.82
CA GLU A 220 -5.01 2.48 17.59
C GLU A 220 -5.35 3.56 16.57
N THR A 221 -5.34 4.84 16.98
CA THR A 221 -5.67 5.98 16.13
C THR A 221 -4.47 6.33 15.26
N SER A 222 -4.69 6.49 13.96
CA SER A 222 -3.68 7.01 13.04
C SER A 222 -3.95 8.48 12.73
N VAL A 223 -2.98 9.34 13.02
CA VAL A 223 -2.99 10.75 12.61
C VAL A 223 -2.09 10.87 11.38
N LEU A 224 -2.68 11.31 10.28
CA LEU A 224 -2.06 11.30 8.97
C LEU A 224 -2.15 12.69 8.33
N SER A 225 -1.20 13.03 7.45
CA SER A 225 -1.38 14.10 6.48
C SER A 225 -2.33 13.65 5.36
N PHE A 226 -2.77 14.58 4.51
CA PHE A 226 -3.56 14.22 3.32
C PHE A 226 -2.77 13.35 2.33
N GLN A 227 -1.44 13.32 2.42
CA GLN A 227 -0.56 12.42 1.67
C GLN A 227 -0.30 11.08 2.38
N GLY A 228 -0.94 10.85 3.54
CA GLY A 228 -0.78 9.62 4.32
C GLY A 228 0.50 9.53 5.15
N GLU A 229 1.24 10.61 5.33
CA GLU A 229 2.40 10.61 6.22
C GLU A 229 1.94 10.69 7.69
N SER A 230 2.64 10.00 8.59
CA SER A 230 2.29 10.06 10.01
C SER A 230 2.55 11.45 10.58
N VAL A 231 1.55 12.04 11.24
CA VAL A 231 1.66 13.32 11.95
C VAL A 231 1.69 13.05 13.44
N LYS A 232 2.56 13.73 14.19
CA LYS A 232 2.60 13.57 15.65
C LYS A 232 1.44 14.34 16.27
N TRP A 233 0.90 13.81 17.35
CA TRP A 233 -0.15 14.47 18.12
C TRP A 233 0.28 15.85 18.64
N GLU A 234 1.55 15.95 19.03
CA GLU A 234 2.18 17.18 19.51
C GLU A 234 2.27 18.26 18.44
N ASP A 235 2.12 17.94 17.16
CA ASP A 235 2.16 18.90 16.05
C ASP A 235 0.76 19.45 15.73
N LEU A 236 -0.31 18.81 16.22
CA LEU A 236 -1.68 19.30 16.05
C LEU A 236 -1.96 20.52 16.94
N LYS A 237 -2.65 21.51 16.39
CA LYS A 237 -2.96 22.77 17.08
C LYS A 237 -4.40 23.19 16.79
N ALA A 238 -4.96 24.01 17.68
CA ALA A 238 -6.19 24.75 17.39
C ALA A 238 -6.03 25.52 16.06
N GLY A 239 -7.06 25.54 15.23
CA GLY A 239 -7.02 26.14 13.89
C GLY A 239 -6.65 25.16 12.77
N THR A 240 -6.11 23.98 13.08
CA THR A 240 -5.76 22.97 12.04
C THR A 240 -7.04 22.43 11.40
N LYS A 241 -7.13 22.46 10.07
CA LYS A 241 -8.26 21.83 9.35
C LYS A 241 -8.01 20.34 9.22
N VAL A 242 -8.98 19.53 9.58
CA VAL A 242 -8.86 18.07 9.60
C VAL A 242 -10.11 17.39 9.09
N ARG A 243 -9.97 16.13 8.66
CA ARG A 243 -11.03 15.16 8.46
C ARG A 243 -10.89 14.06 9.51
N ALA A 244 -11.85 13.99 10.41
CA ALA A 244 -11.93 12.95 11.43
C ALA A 244 -12.83 11.79 10.95
N TYR A 245 -12.33 10.57 11.10
CA TYR A 245 -13.08 9.33 10.94
C TYR A 245 -13.25 8.70 12.32
N TYR A 246 -14.48 8.65 12.83
CA TYR A 246 -14.77 8.28 14.22
C TYR A 246 -15.93 7.29 14.33
N GLY A 247 -16.01 6.62 15.48
CA GLY A 247 -17.04 5.62 15.73
C GLY A 247 -18.47 6.20 15.73
N PRO A 248 -19.49 5.39 15.38
CA PRO A 248 -20.89 5.83 15.44
C PRO A 248 -21.44 5.91 16.87
N GLY A 249 -20.80 5.28 17.85
CA GLY A 249 -21.22 5.28 19.24
C GLY A 249 -20.70 6.50 20.01
N THR A 250 -21.60 7.38 20.47
CA THR A 250 -21.25 8.47 21.38
C THR A 250 -21.59 8.15 22.84
N THR A 251 -20.77 8.60 23.78
CA THR A 251 -21.11 8.61 25.20
C THR A 251 -22.32 9.54 25.45
N ARG A 252 -23.16 9.20 26.43
CA ARG A 252 -24.27 10.07 26.89
C ARG A 252 -23.73 11.20 27.78
N SER A 253 -22.91 12.07 27.21
CA SER A 253 -22.27 13.20 27.89
C SER A 253 -22.53 14.52 27.16
N ILE A 254 -22.22 15.64 27.80
CA ILE A 254 -22.22 16.98 27.20
C ILE A 254 -20.81 17.56 27.40
N PRO A 255 -20.00 17.71 26.34
CA PRO A 255 -20.30 17.33 24.95
C PRO A 255 -20.32 15.82 24.70
N PRO A 256 -20.94 15.36 23.59
CA PRO A 256 -20.85 13.98 23.16
C PRO A 256 -19.40 13.60 22.84
N GLN A 257 -19.01 12.38 23.21
CA GLN A 257 -17.66 11.88 22.95
C GLN A 257 -17.67 10.56 22.18
N SER A 258 -16.69 10.34 21.30
CA SER A 258 -16.58 9.12 20.49
C SER A 258 -15.12 8.71 20.27
N PRO A 259 -14.80 7.41 20.07
CA PRO A 259 -13.46 6.99 19.66
C PRO A 259 -13.09 7.53 18.27
N LEU A 260 -11.86 8.01 18.13
CA LEU A 260 -11.25 8.45 16.88
C LEU A 260 -10.48 7.29 16.24
N HIS A 261 -10.80 6.96 14.98
CA HIS A 261 -10.10 5.92 14.23
C HIS A 261 -8.96 6.51 13.40
N TYR A 262 -9.26 7.55 12.62
CA TYR A 262 -8.27 8.24 11.80
C TYR A 262 -8.50 9.75 11.88
N LEU A 263 -7.41 10.51 11.90
CA LEU A 263 -7.45 11.97 11.78
C LEU A 263 -6.54 12.36 10.63
N VAL A 264 -7.11 12.95 9.58
CA VAL A 264 -6.36 13.38 8.39
C VAL A 264 -6.26 14.90 8.40
N VAL A 265 -5.05 15.45 8.42
CA VAL A 265 -4.81 16.89 8.32
C VAL A 265 -5.04 17.33 6.87
N LEU A 266 -5.95 18.29 6.68
CA LEU A 266 -6.41 18.78 5.37
C LEU A 266 -5.75 20.11 4.96
N THR A 267 -5.05 20.78 5.87
CA THR A 267 -4.36 22.06 5.61
C THR A 267 -2.87 21.86 5.38
N ASP A 268 -2.36 22.50 4.31
CA ASP A 268 -0.96 22.90 4.12
C ASP A 268 -0.64 24.11 5.02
N ASP A 269 -0.88 24.02 6.34
CA ASP A 269 -0.17 24.95 7.21
C ASP A 269 1.31 24.58 7.07
N ALA A 270 2.06 25.41 6.37
CA ALA A 270 3.48 25.22 6.06
C ALA A 270 4.37 24.97 7.29
N THR A 271 3.79 25.05 8.50
CA THR A 271 4.38 24.77 9.81
C THR A 271 4.11 23.35 10.33
N SER A 272 3.28 22.53 9.67
CA SER A 272 2.90 21.19 10.16
C SER A 272 2.77 20.09 9.07
N ALA A 273 3.03 20.41 7.80
CA ALA A 273 3.33 19.38 6.81
C ALA A 273 4.68 18.71 7.17
N PRO A 274 4.77 17.36 7.19
CA PRO A 274 6.07 16.71 7.27
C PRO A 274 6.93 17.18 6.08
N LEU A 275 8.20 17.41 6.35
CA LEU A 275 9.21 17.75 5.35
C LEU A 275 9.14 16.74 4.19
N GLY A 276 8.77 17.21 3.00
CA GLY A 276 8.62 16.29 1.88
C GLY A 276 7.94 16.86 0.65
N LYS A 277 6.64 17.19 0.69
CA LYS A 277 5.87 17.52 -0.53
C LYS A 277 4.66 18.45 -0.29
N LEU A 278 4.41 19.36 -1.23
CA LEU A 278 3.28 20.30 -1.25
C LEU A 278 2.06 19.70 -1.97
N SER A 279 0.86 20.27 -1.76
CA SER A 279 -0.30 20.00 -2.63
C SER A 279 0.00 20.30 -4.10
N ALA A 280 -0.73 19.65 -5.03
CA ALA A 280 -0.47 19.76 -6.46
C ALA A 280 -0.67 21.21 -6.97
N GLU A 281 -1.67 21.90 -6.43
CA GLU A 281 -1.99 23.29 -6.75
C GLU A 281 -0.90 24.25 -6.25
N VAL A 282 -0.44 24.06 -5.01
CA VAL A 282 0.63 24.89 -4.43
C VAL A 282 1.96 24.59 -5.12
N ALA A 283 2.27 23.32 -5.40
CA ALA A 283 3.43 22.94 -6.20
C ALA A 283 3.39 23.63 -7.57
N GLN A 284 2.23 23.64 -8.23
CA GLN A 284 2.06 24.32 -9.52
C GLN A 284 2.32 25.83 -9.42
N GLN A 285 1.83 26.50 -8.37
CA GLN A 285 2.13 27.92 -8.13
C GLN A 285 3.65 28.16 -7.98
N TYR A 286 4.36 27.28 -7.26
CA TYR A 286 5.81 27.39 -7.13
C TYR A 286 6.55 27.06 -8.42
N ARG A 287 6.04 26.16 -9.27
CA ARG A 287 6.59 25.93 -10.62
C ARG A 287 6.46 27.17 -11.48
N GLU A 288 5.31 27.84 -11.44
CA GLU A 288 5.09 29.09 -12.17
C GLU A 288 6.02 30.21 -11.67
N LEU A 289 6.13 30.37 -10.36
CA LEU A 289 7.00 31.35 -9.72
C LEU A 289 8.48 31.07 -10.01
N ALA A 290 8.95 29.84 -9.83
CA ALA A 290 10.33 29.47 -10.12
C ALA A 290 10.65 29.71 -11.58
N TRP A 291 9.74 29.36 -12.49
CA TRP A 291 9.92 29.61 -13.93
C TRP A 291 9.96 31.10 -14.27
N SER A 292 9.23 31.97 -13.57
CA SER A 292 9.24 33.42 -13.83
C SER A 292 10.55 34.06 -13.38
N ILE A 293 11.13 33.58 -12.27
CA ILE A 293 12.39 34.09 -11.70
C ILE A 293 13.62 33.50 -12.39
N LEU A 294 13.52 32.32 -12.98
CA LEU A 294 14.68 31.62 -13.54
C LEU A 294 15.31 32.37 -14.73
N PRO A 295 16.64 32.65 -14.71
CA PRO A 295 17.34 33.33 -15.80
C PRO A 295 17.23 32.58 -17.14
N THR A 296 17.15 33.32 -18.25
CA THR A 296 17.01 32.76 -19.60
C THR A 296 18.15 31.78 -19.96
N GLU A 297 19.37 32.06 -19.52
CA GLU A 297 20.54 31.19 -19.74
C GLU A 297 20.39 29.83 -19.03
N GLN A 298 19.79 29.80 -17.83
CA GLN A 298 19.54 28.55 -17.13
C GLN A 298 18.40 27.76 -17.78
N LYS A 299 17.41 28.46 -18.35
CA LYS A 299 16.27 27.83 -19.06
C LYS A 299 16.70 27.04 -20.28
N SER A 300 17.74 27.48 -21.02
CA SER A 300 18.22 26.77 -22.21
C SER A 300 18.88 25.42 -21.91
N HIS A 301 19.29 25.20 -20.68
CA HIS A 301 19.92 23.95 -20.23
C HIS A 301 18.91 22.96 -19.61
N LEU A 302 17.65 23.35 -19.42
CA LEU A 302 16.67 22.48 -18.77
C LEU A 302 16.21 21.34 -19.68
N THR A 303 16.24 20.13 -19.14
CA THR A 303 15.60 18.94 -19.73
C THR A 303 14.23 18.65 -19.11
N THR A 304 13.99 19.12 -17.88
CA THR A 304 12.68 19.08 -17.23
C THR A 304 11.79 20.22 -17.74
N LYS A 305 10.55 19.91 -18.14
CA LYS A 305 9.55 20.92 -18.50
C LYS A 305 9.11 21.72 -17.27
N LYS A 306 8.62 22.93 -17.50
CA LYS A 306 8.10 23.84 -16.45
C LYS A 306 7.20 23.12 -15.44
N ASP A 307 6.21 22.38 -15.91
CA ASP A 307 5.16 21.77 -15.08
C ASP A 307 5.60 20.44 -14.43
N ASP A 308 6.74 19.90 -14.85
CA ASP A 308 7.28 18.62 -14.36
C ASP A 308 8.36 18.82 -13.28
N ALA A 309 8.66 20.06 -12.90
CA ALA A 309 9.66 20.36 -11.89
C ALA A 309 9.27 19.75 -10.54
N GLN A 310 10.24 19.17 -9.84
CA GLN A 310 10.00 18.58 -8.52
C GLN A 310 9.96 19.69 -7.49
N VAL A 311 8.95 19.69 -6.64
CA VAL A 311 8.76 20.70 -5.59
C VAL A 311 8.67 20.01 -4.24
N ALA A 312 9.49 20.43 -3.29
CA ALA A 312 9.58 19.83 -1.97
C ALA A 312 9.69 20.91 -0.88
N ILE A 313 9.26 20.57 0.34
CA ILE A 313 9.54 21.39 1.53
C ILE A 313 10.77 20.80 2.20
N ILE A 314 11.74 21.65 2.54
CA ILE A 314 13.01 21.25 3.14
C ILE A 314 13.35 22.12 4.35
N GLU A 315 14.24 21.64 5.22
CA GLU A 315 14.75 22.42 6.36
C GLU A 315 15.87 23.35 5.92
N SER A 316 15.81 24.62 6.34
CA SER A 316 16.88 25.57 6.03
C SER A 316 18.25 25.14 6.56
N ASN A 317 18.32 24.44 7.69
CA ASN A 317 19.60 24.07 8.32
C ASN A 317 20.36 22.97 7.57
N ASN A 318 19.64 22.07 6.91
CA ASN A 318 20.22 20.96 6.15
C ASN A 318 20.45 21.32 4.67
N ALA A 319 20.08 22.53 4.25
CA ALA A 319 20.17 22.98 2.88
C ALA A 319 21.52 23.66 2.56
N ALA A 320 22.26 23.08 1.60
CA ALA A 320 23.49 23.63 1.05
C ALA A 320 23.18 24.71 -0.01
N ILE A 321 22.69 25.88 0.44
CA ILE A 321 22.25 26.99 -0.42
C ILE A 321 23.34 28.07 -0.52
N ILE A 322 23.63 28.50 -1.75
CA ILE A 322 24.39 29.70 -2.08
C ILE A 322 23.42 30.87 -2.30
N ALA A 323 23.54 31.88 -1.44
CA ALA A 323 22.88 33.17 -1.60
C ALA A 323 23.82 34.17 -2.30
N VAL A 324 23.37 34.81 -3.38
CA VAL A 324 24.21 35.66 -4.23
C VAL A 324 24.20 37.11 -3.76
N THR A 325 23.03 37.63 -3.39
CA THR A 325 22.86 39.03 -2.94
C THR A 325 22.93 39.16 -1.43
N ASP A 326 23.23 40.36 -0.92
CA ASP A 326 23.28 40.60 0.53
C ASP A 326 21.89 40.47 1.19
N ALA A 327 20.82 40.79 0.45
CA ALA A 327 19.45 40.54 0.88
C ALA A 327 19.18 39.04 1.05
N GLN A 328 19.59 38.22 0.07
CA GLN A 328 19.47 36.76 0.14
C GLN A 328 20.29 36.16 1.28
N LYS A 329 21.52 36.64 1.50
CA LYS A 329 22.38 36.16 2.62
C LYS A 329 21.74 36.46 3.97
N LYS A 330 21.25 37.68 4.17
CA LYS A 330 20.56 38.08 5.39
C LYS A 330 19.32 37.21 5.61
N LYS A 331 18.50 37.05 4.57
CA LYS A 331 17.27 36.26 4.63
C LYS A 331 17.54 34.78 4.93
N LEU A 332 18.54 34.17 4.29
CA LEU A 332 18.95 32.79 4.55
C LEU A 332 19.42 32.62 6.00
N ALA A 333 20.17 33.59 6.55
CA ALA A 333 20.62 33.56 7.94
C ALA A 333 19.45 33.63 8.94
N GLU A 334 18.47 34.50 8.68
CA GLU A 334 17.25 34.61 9.50
C GLU A 334 16.45 33.30 9.49
N LEU A 335 16.25 32.69 8.31
CA LEU A 335 15.53 31.43 8.18
C LEU A 335 16.27 30.28 8.87
N LYS A 336 17.60 30.19 8.73
CA LYS A 336 18.44 29.20 9.44
C LYS A 336 18.39 29.35 10.96
N ALA A 337 18.38 30.58 11.48
CA ALA A 337 18.35 30.83 12.92
C ALA A 337 17.15 30.20 13.63
N VAL A 338 16.02 30.05 12.92
CA VAL A 338 14.78 29.45 13.45
C VAL A 338 14.43 28.11 12.80
N ASN A 339 15.34 27.55 11.99
CA ASN A 339 15.10 26.36 11.16
C ASN A 339 13.79 26.44 10.34
N ALA A 340 13.51 27.59 9.75
CA ALA A 340 12.29 27.78 8.97
C ALA A 340 12.31 26.90 7.70
N PRO A 341 11.14 26.39 7.26
CA PRO A 341 11.04 25.61 6.04
C PRO A 341 11.34 26.46 4.80
N LEU A 342 11.92 25.84 3.80
CA LEU A 342 12.12 26.39 2.46
C LEU A 342 11.42 25.53 1.42
N ILE A 343 11.03 26.13 0.31
CA ILE A 343 10.55 25.39 -0.86
C ILE A 343 11.71 25.15 -1.81
N GLU A 344 12.04 23.88 -2.02
CA GLU A 344 12.96 23.44 -3.04
C GLU A 344 12.21 23.24 -4.36
N ILE A 345 12.75 23.81 -5.44
CA ILE A 345 12.31 23.51 -6.80
C ILE A 345 13.49 22.96 -7.58
N LYS A 346 13.36 21.72 -8.06
CA LYS A 346 14.41 20.99 -8.78
C LYS A 346 14.03 20.77 -10.25
N TYR A 347 14.94 21.15 -11.12
CA TYR A 347 14.93 20.88 -12.55
C TYR A 347 16.15 20.02 -12.92
N ASN A 348 15.93 19.03 -13.78
CA ASN A 348 17.04 18.36 -14.46
C ASN A 348 17.51 19.21 -15.64
N THR A 349 18.81 19.11 -15.92
CA THR A 349 19.52 19.83 -16.97
C THR A 349 20.31 18.88 -17.85
N ASP A 350 20.83 19.39 -18.97
CA ASP A 350 21.80 18.70 -19.84
C ASP A 350 23.19 18.54 -19.18
N GLN A 351 23.41 19.14 -18.00
CA GLN A 351 24.67 19.14 -17.26
C GLN A 351 24.63 18.35 -15.96
N ASP A 352 23.53 17.65 -15.67
CA ASP A 352 23.31 16.96 -14.39
C ASP A 352 24.40 15.94 -14.06
N GLU A 353 24.96 15.25 -15.06
CA GLU A 353 26.04 14.28 -14.85
C GLU A 353 27.36 14.92 -14.39
N LEU A 354 27.59 16.19 -14.72
CA LEU A 354 28.81 16.92 -14.40
C LEU A 354 28.68 17.67 -13.07
N ILE A 355 27.61 18.44 -12.92
CA ILE A 355 27.45 19.40 -11.82
C ILE A 355 26.16 19.17 -11.02
N GLY A 356 25.35 18.18 -11.38
CA GLY A 356 24.07 17.93 -10.73
C GLY A 356 22.95 18.88 -11.16
N PRO A 357 21.73 18.62 -10.65
CA PRO A 357 20.53 19.32 -11.08
C PRO A 357 20.50 20.78 -10.66
N LEU A 358 19.69 21.57 -11.36
CA LEU A 358 19.38 22.93 -10.95
C LEU A 358 18.33 22.90 -9.84
N GLN A 359 18.70 23.37 -8.65
CA GLN A 359 17.79 23.47 -7.51
C GLN A 359 17.73 24.90 -6.99
N MET A 360 16.52 25.40 -6.79
CA MET A 360 16.20 26.74 -6.27
C MET A 360 15.60 26.62 -4.86
N ALA A 361 15.90 27.58 -3.99
CA ALA A 361 15.28 27.69 -2.67
C ALA A 361 14.44 28.98 -2.59
N ILE A 362 13.15 28.84 -2.31
CA ILE A 362 12.19 29.95 -2.18
C ILE A 362 11.64 29.99 -0.75
N ASP A 363 11.50 31.19 -0.18
CA ASP A 363 10.81 31.38 1.09
C ASP A 363 9.29 31.17 0.91
N PRO A 364 8.67 30.22 1.62
CA PRO A 364 7.24 29.96 1.49
C PRO A 364 6.34 31.13 1.93
N VAL A 365 6.84 32.02 2.79
CA VAL A 365 6.11 33.17 3.32
C VAL A 365 6.21 34.36 2.38
N THR A 366 7.44 34.80 2.03
CA THR A 366 7.63 36.00 1.19
C THR A 366 7.56 35.72 -0.30
N LYS A 367 7.63 34.45 -0.72
CA LYS A 367 7.73 34.01 -2.11
C LYS A 367 8.97 34.53 -2.84
N GLU A 368 10.00 34.92 -2.10
CA GLU A 368 11.27 35.42 -2.65
C GLU A 368 12.29 34.29 -2.84
N LEU A 369 13.12 34.41 -3.87
CA LEU A 369 14.25 33.52 -4.10
C LEU A 369 15.33 33.77 -3.04
N VAL A 370 15.57 32.77 -2.20
CA VAL A 370 16.60 32.79 -1.15
C VAL A 370 17.97 32.43 -1.73
N GLY A 371 18.03 31.54 -2.73
CA GLY A 371 19.28 31.18 -3.39
C GLY A 371 19.18 29.90 -4.23
N TYR A 372 20.33 29.38 -4.61
CA TYR A 372 20.46 28.13 -5.37
C TYR A 372 21.25 27.10 -4.57
N PHE A 373 21.00 25.81 -4.79
CA PHE A 373 21.84 24.79 -4.17
C PHE A 373 23.22 24.74 -4.81
N ILE A 374 24.20 24.37 -4.00
CA ILE A 374 25.54 24.04 -4.48
C ILE A 374 25.43 22.90 -5.48
N ARG A 375 25.91 23.16 -6.69
CA ARG A 375 26.14 22.17 -7.74
C ARG A 375 27.56 21.61 -7.60
N ARG A 376 27.76 20.36 -8.00
CA ARG A 376 29.05 19.65 -7.89
C ARG A 376 30.11 20.19 -8.82
#